data_AF-A0A6B3G365-F1
#
_entry.id   AF-A0A6B3G365-F1
#
_cell.length_a   1.000
_cell.length_b   1.000
_cell.length_c   1.000
_cell.angle_alpha   90.00
_cell.angle_beta   90.00
_cell.angle_gamma   90.00
#
_symmetry.space_group_name_H-M   'P 1'
#
loop_
_entity.id
_entity.type
_entity.pdbx_description
1 polymer ?
#
loop_
_entity_poly.entity_id
_entity_poly.type
_entity_poly.pdbx_seq_one_letter_code
_entity_poly.pdbx_strand_id
1 'polypeptide(L)'
;MFKVVTVPGPDVTVDVSVIYRGWYEVLLTGTYPLDDVTWQYPPGAALAVLSPALLPFWEYATAFFVLVLVCDALVLGLLLHAGRRPGTRAAGAWVWVVGVPLLGPTVYARYDLMVTAVAVAALLAGVRRPRALGALAAFGALLKGWPVLLLVGVRKGRPTRAAWTSAVLSAAGLAAAFALWMPGTFAFLAFQRDRGTEIESLGALV
;
A
#
# COMPACT_ATOMS: atom_id res chain seq x y z
N MET A 1 -7.62 -10.36 -18.81
CA MET A 1 -7.11 -9.42 -19.84
C MET A 1 -5.71 -9.79 -20.37
N PHE A 2 -4.82 -10.39 -19.58
CA PHE A 2 -3.61 -11.05 -20.11
C PHE A 2 -3.41 -12.40 -19.40
N LYS A 3 -3.91 -13.50 -19.97
CA LYS A 3 -3.75 -14.85 -19.40
C LYS A 3 -2.79 -15.65 -20.29
N VAL A 4 -1.57 -15.87 -19.81
CA VAL A 4 -0.58 -16.77 -20.45
C VAL A 4 -0.60 -18.15 -19.77
N VAL A 5 -0.90 -18.19 -18.47
CA VAL A 5 -1.08 -19.40 -17.67
C VAL A 5 -2.33 -19.22 -16.81
N THR A 6 -3.24 -20.20 -16.85
CA THR A 6 -4.41 -20.25 -15.97
C THR A 6 -4.12 -21.14 -14.77
N VAL A 7 -4.04 -20.55 -13.59
CA VAL A 7 -3.89 -21.29 -12.33
C VAL A 7 -5.29 -21.64 -11.82
N PRO A 8 -5.58 -22.90 -11.42
CA PRO A 8 -6.86 -23.28 -10.83
C PRO A 8 -7.11 -22.50 -9.53
N GLY A 9 -8.29 -21.91 -9.37
CA GLY A 9 -8.66 -21.14 -8.18
C GLY A 9 -9.62 -19.99 -8.48
N PRO A 10 -10.07 -19.24 -7.45
CA PRO A 10 -10.92 -18.07 -7.62
C PRO A 10 -10.21 -16.99 -8.47
N ASP A 11 -10.96 -16.31 -9.33
CA ASP A 11 -10.41 -15.24 -10.17
C ASP A 11 -10.17 -13.98 -9.34
N VAL A 12 -8.95 -13.82 -8.84
CA VAL A 12 -8.52 -12.67 -8.03
C VAL A 12 -8.61 -11.34 -8.77
N THR A 13 -8.74 -11.33 -10.09
CA THR A 13 -8.85 -10.08 -10.85
C THR A 13 -10.20 -9.38 -10.68
N VAL A 14 -11.20 -10.10 -10.15
CA VAL A 14 -12.53 -9.56 -9.79
C VAL A 14 -12.40 -8.45 -8.75
N ASP A 15 -11.46 -8.56 -7.80
CA ASP A 15 -11.19 -7.51 -6.81
C ASP A 15 -10.87 -6.18 -7.50
N VAL A 16 -10.09 -6.21 -8.58
CA VAL A 16 -9.71 -5.01 -9.33
C VAL A 16 -10.86 -4.52 -10.21
N SER A 17 -11.45 -5.42 -11.01
CA SER A 17 -12.43 -5.02 -12.03
C SER A 17 -13.79 -4.67 -11.47
N VAL A 18 -14.14 -5.16 -10.28
CA VAL A 18 -15.44 -4.95 -9.63
C VAL A 18 -15.28 -4.08 -8.39
N ILE A 19 -14.53 -4.54 -7.38
CA ILE A 19 -14.49 -3.87 -6.07
C ILE A 19 -13.74 -2.53 -6.16
N TYR A 20 -12.48 -2.54 -6.64
CA TYR A 20 -11.69 -1.32 -6.72
C TYR A 20 -12.26 -0.34 -7.73
N ARG A 21 -12.81 -0.83 -8.84
CA ARG A 21 -13.54 0.00 -9.80
C ARG A 21 -14.78 0.66 -9.19
N GLY A 22 -15.57 -0.07 -8.41
CA GLY A 22 -16.73 0.47 -7.71
C GLY A 22 -16.33 1.59 -6.73
N TRP A 23 -15.28 1.35 -5.92
CA TRP A 23 -14.75 2.39 -5.04
C TRP A 23 -14.19 3.58 -5.81
N TYR A 24 -13.52 3.34 -6.94
CA TYR A 24 -13.01 4.39 -7.82
C TYR A 24 -14.13 5.32 -8.29
N GLU A 25 -15.24 4.75 -8.76
CA GLU A 25 -16.39 5.52 -9.24
C GLU A 25 -17.00 6.39 -8.13
N VAL A 26 -17.08 5.88 -6.88
CA VAL A 26 -17.53 6.67 -5.73
C VAL A 26 -16.50 7.73 -5.32
N LEU A 27 -15.21 7.40 -5.29
CA LEU A 27 -14.17 8.37 -4.91
C LEU A 27 -14.10 9.55 -5.88
N LEU A 28 -14.42 9.34 -7.16
CA LEU A 28 -14.54 10.41 -8.16
C LEU A 28 -15.65 11.41 -7.85
N THR A 29 -16.68 11.04 -7.08
CA THR A 29 -17.74 11.97 -6.66
C THR A 29 -17.30 12.86 -5.49
N GLY A 30 -16.06 12.71 -5.00
CA GLY A 30 -15.52 13.51 -3.90
C GLY A 30 -15.89 12.99 -2.52
N THR A 31 -16.38 11.76 -2.40
CA THR A 31 -16.76 11.13 -1.13
C THR A 31 -16.16 9.74 -0.99
N TYR A 32 -15.90 9.29 0.24
CA TYR A 32 -15.54 7.88 0.47
C TYR A 32 -16.76 6.96 0.31
N PRO A 33 -16.57 5.63 0.08
CA PRO A 33 -17.66 4.67 0.06
C PRO A 33 -18.32 4.53 1.45
N LEU A 34 -19.32 5.36 1.73
CA LEU A 34 -19.98 5.48 3.04
C LEU A 34 -20.99 4.36 3.33
N ASP A 35 -21.47 3.67 2.30
CA ASP A 35 -22.48 2.60 2.44
C ASP A 35 -21.90 1.22 2.07
N ASP A 36 -20.59 1.14 1.87
CA ASP A 36 -19.88 -0.08 1.51
C ASP A 36 -18.96 -0.53 2.63
N VAL A 37 -19.43 -1.50 3.42
CA VAL A 37 -18.69 -2.11 4.54
C VAL A 37 -17.39 -2.83 4.12
N THR A 38 -17.20 -3.07 2.82
CA THR A 38 -15.96 -3.62 2.30
C THR A 38 -14.85 -2.57 2.19
N TRP A 39 -15.18 -1.27 2.22
CA TRP A 39 -14.21 -0.19 2.34
C TRP A 39 -13.62 -0.16 3.75
N GLN A 40 -12.45 -0.75 3.91
CA GLN A 40 -11.86 -1.00 5.24
C GLN A 40 -10.48 -0.38 5.43
N TYR A 41 -10.12 0.51 4.52
CA TYR A 41 -8.77 1.02 4.41
C TYR A 41 -8.67 2.45 4.92
N PRO A 42 -7.50 2.86 5.45
CA PRO A 42 -7.28 4.24 5.82
C PRO A 42 -7.36 5.15 4.59
N PRO A 43 -7.54 6.47 4.78
CA PRO A 43 -7.94 7.37 3.69
C PRO A 43 -6.93 7.46 2.55
N GLY A 44 -5.64 7.25 2.82
CA GLY A 44 -4.61 7.24 1.78
C GLY A 44 -4.82 6.14 0.73
N ALA A 45 -5.54 5.05 1.04
CA ALA A 45 -5.86 4.01 0.07
C ALA A 45 -6.62 4.55 -1.15
N ALA A 46 -7.37 5.66 -0.99
CA ALA A 46 -8.01 6.35 -2.10
C ALA A 46 -7.01 6.72 -3.20
N LEU A 47 -5.77 7.07 -2.86
CA LEU A 47 -4.74 7.40 -3.85
C LEU A 47 -4.39 6.20 -4.74
N ALA A 48 -4.29 5.00 -4.17
CA ALA A 48 -4.02 3.79 -4.94
C ALA A 48 -5.21 3.46 -5.86
N VAL A 49 -6.43 3.55 -5.34
CA VAL A 49 -7.66 3.26 -6.08
C VAL A 49 -7.95 4.30 -7.18
N LEU A 50 -7.61 5.57 -6.96
CA LEU A 50 -7.76 6.66 -7.93
C LEU A 50 -6.63 6.75 -8.95
N SER A 51 -5.44 6.21 -8.64
CA SER A 51 -4.27 6.31 -9.51
C SER A 51 -4.47 5.83 -10.96
N PRO A 52 -5.35 4.85 -11.29
CA PRO A 52 -5.66 4.51 -12.68
C PRO A 52 -6.16 5.70 -13.53
N ALA A 53 -6.75 6.74 -12.92
CA ALA A 53 -7.12 7.97 -13.62
C ALA A 53 -5.93 8.72 -14.25
N LEU A 54 -4.70 8.43 -13.82
CA LEU A 54 -3.48 8.97 -14.43
C LEU A 54 -3.20 8.40 -15.83
N LEU A 55 -3.86 7.29 -16.18
CA LEU A 55 -3.74 6.60 -17.47
C LEU A 55 -5.11 6.52 -18.17
N PRO A 56 -5.75 7.67 -18.49
CA PRO A 56 -7.16 7.72 -18.91
C PRO A 56 -7.42 7.09 -20.28
N PHE A 57 -6.35 6.77 -21.02
CA PHE A 57 -6.40 6.12 -22.31
C PHE A 57 -6.64 4.60 -22.22
N TRP A 58 -6.63 4.03 -21.00
CA TRP A 58 -6.84 2.60 -20.75
C TRP A 58 -8.04 2.31 -19.84
N GLU A 59 -8.57 1.09 -19.94
CA GLU A 59 -9.57 0.60 -18.98
C GLU A 59 -8.98 0.52 -17.57
N TYR A 60 -9.83 0.75 -16.56
CA TYR A 60 -9.44 0.82 -15.14
C TYR A 60 -8.54 -0.33 -14.71
N ALA A 61 -8.93 -1.58 -15.01
CA ALA A 61 -8.15 -2.76 -14.63
C ALA A 61 -6.78 -2.79 -15.31
N THR A 62 -6.69 -2.45 -16.60
CA THR A 62 -5.42 -2.38 -17.34
C THR A 62 -4.50 -1.33 -16.73
N ALA A 63 -5.03 -0.12 -16.51
CA ALA A 63 -4.30 0.99 -15.92
C ALA A 63 -3.79 0.62 -14.51
N PHE A 64 -4.63 -0.01 -13.69
CA PHE A 64 -4.24 -0.52 -12.39
C PHE A 64 -3.08 -1.52 -12.48
N PHE A 65 -3.18 -2.56 -13.31
CA PHE A 65 -2.13 -3.57 -13.43
C PHE A 65 -0.80 -3.01 -13.90
N VAL A 66 -0.82 -2.02 -14.80
CA VAL A 66 0.42 -1.37 -15.23
C VAL A 66 1.02 -0.49 -14.15
N LEU A 67 0.21 0.23 -13.37
CA LEU A 67 0.72 0.97 -12.21
C LEU A 67 1.36 0.02 -11.19
N VAL A 68 0.74 -1.14 -10.95
CA VAL A 68 1.32 -2.17 -10.10
C VAL A 68 2.66 -2.70 -10.67
N LEU A 69 2.73 -2.95 -11.98
CA LEU A 69 3.95 -3.37 -12.67
C LEU A 69 5.06 -2.31 -12.60
N VAL A 70 4.70 -1.03 -12.71
CA VAL A 70 5.64 0.08 -12.53
C VAL A 70 6.17 0.12 -11.09
N CYS A 71 5.30 -0.08 -10.10
CA CYS A 71 5.72 -0.17 -8.69
C CYS A 71 6.65 -1.38 -8.45
N ASP A 72 6.36 -2.53 -9.03
CA ASP A 72 7.21 -3.73 -8.99
C ASP A 72 8.60 -3.45 -9.59
N ALA A 73 8.64 -2.90 -10.80
CA ALA A 73 9.88 -2.52 -11.46
C ALA A 73 10.68 -1.47 -10.66
N LEU A 74 10.00 -0.52 -10.03
CA LEU A 74 10.60 0.49 -9.17
C LEU A 74 11.22 -0.14 -7.93
N VAL A 75 10.54 -1.08 -7.26
CA VAL A 75 11.10 -1.80 -6.11
C VAL A 75 12.34 -2.58 -6.54
N LEU A 76 12.25 -3.33 -7.64
CA LEU A 76 13.38 -4.08 -8.17
C LEU A 76 14.57 -3.15 -8.45
N GLY A 77 14.33 -2.03 -9.14
CA GLY A 77 15.36 -1.02 -9.43
C GLY A 77 16.00 -0.43 -8.17
N LEU A 78 15.20 -0.11 -7.15
CA LEU A 78 15.68 0.37 -5.85
C LEU A 78 16.55 -0.67 -5.13
N LEU A 79 16.14 -1.94 -5.12
CA LEU A 79 16.88 -3.04 -4.50
C LEU A 79 18.18 -3.34 -5.23
N LEU A 80 18.17 -3.34 -6.56
CA LEU A 80 19.37 -3.48 -7.39
C LEU A 80 20.35 -2.32 -7.16
N HIS A 81 19.85 -1.08 -7.12
CA HIS A 81 20.67 0.08 -6.82
C HIS A 81 21.30 -0.02 -5.42
N ALA A 82 20.52 -0.46 -4.42
CA ALA A 82 21.02 -0.66 -3.06
C ALA A 82 22.09 -1.76 -2.99
N GLY A 83 21.89 -2.88 -3.69
CA GLY A 83 22.80 -4.03 -3.72
C GLY A 83 24.10 -3.83 -4.48
N ARG A 84 24.24 -2.73 -5.25
CA ARG A 84 25.49 -2.35 -5.93
C ARG A 84 26.45 -1.55 -5.05
N ARG A 85 26.04 -1.17 -3.83
CA ARG A 85 26.89 -0.38 -2.93
C ARG A 85 28.00 -1.25 -2.32
N PRO A 86 29.22 -0.72 -2.12
CA PRO A 86 30.29 -1.47 -1.46
C PRO A 86 29.84 -2.05 -0.11
N GLY A 87 30.11 -3.34 0.11
CA GLY A 87 29.75 -4.04 1.36
C GLY A 87 28.28 -4.51 1.44
N THR A 88 27.49 -4.38 0.38
CA THR A 88 26.10 -4.90 0.32
C THR A 88 26.00 -6.16 -0.51
N ARG A 89 24.88 -6.90 -0.37
CA ARG A 89 24.58 -8.11 -1.15
C ARG A 89 23.35 -7.88 -2.02
N ALA A 90 23.32 -8.51 -3.18
CA ALA A 90 22.15 -8.53 -4.08
C ALA A 90 20.99 -9.43 -3.58
N ALA A 91 21.07 -9.97 -2.35
CA ALA A 91 20.09 -10.90 -1.78
C ALA A 91 18.67 -10.32 -1.77
N GLY A 92 18.50 -9.03 -1.47
CA GLY A 92 17.18 -8.39 -1.49
C GLY A 92 16.52 -8.41 -2.88
N ALA A 93 17.30 -8.18 -3.94
CA ALA A 93 16.80 -8.25 -5.31
C ALA A 93 16.41 -9.69 -5.70
N TRP A 94 17.18 -10.70 -5.26
CA TRP A 94 16.82 -12.11 -5.49
C TRP A 94 15.55 -12.53 -4.74
N VAL A 95 15.41 -12.12 -3.46
CA VAL A 95 14.17 -12.34 -2.70
C VAL A 95 12.98 -11.71 -3.42
N TRP A 96 13.16 -10.53 -4.02
CA TRP A 96 12.10 -9.89 -4.79
C TRP A 96 11.75 -10.65 -6.08
N VAL A 97 12.75 -10.93 -6.92
CA VAL A 97 12.60 -11.61 -8.21
C VAL A 97 12.00 -13.01 -8.06
N VAL A 98 12.33 -13.72 -6.98
CA VAL A 98 11.78 -15.06 -6.71
C VAL A 98 10.46 -14.96 -5.94
N GLY A 99 10.39 -14.12 -4.91
CA GLY A 99 9.24 -14.03 -4.02
C GLY A 99 7.98 -13.49 -4.69
N VAL A 100 8.09 -12.43 -5.51
CA VAL A 100 6.92 -11.83 -6.18
C VAL A 100 6.22 -12.85 -7.09
N PRO A 101 6.91 -13.57 -8.00
CA PRO A 101 6.27 -14.62 -8.80
C PRO A 101 5.68 -15.77 -7.98
N LEU A 102 6.33 -16.16 -6.86
CA LEU A 102 5.84 -17.24 -6.00
C LEU A 102 4.51 -16.90 -5.30
N LEU A 103 4.19 -15.62 -5.11
CA LEU A 103 2.89 -15.18 -4.60
C LEU A 103 1.76 -15.29 -5.64
N GLY A 104 2.10 -15.58 -6.90
CA GLY A 104 1.14 -15.79 -7.98
C GLY A 104 0.39 -14.50 -8.38
N PRO A 105 -0.73 -14.64 -9.11
CA PRO A 105 -1.48 -13.51 -9.66
C PRO A 105 -2.00 -12.51 -8.62
N THR A 106 -2.22 -12.99 -7.38
CA THR A 106 -2.71 -12.18 -6.25
C THR A 106 -1.82 -10.98 -5.98
N VAL A 107 -0.50 -11.09 -6.21
CA VAL A 107 0.43 -9.98 -5.96
C VAL A 107 0.14 -8.77 -6.87
N TYR A 108 -0.31 -9.03 -8.12
CA TYR A 108 -0.67 -8.00 -9.08
C TYR A 108 -2.14 -7.58 -9.01
N ALA A 109 -3.02 -8.44 -8.47
CA ALA A 109 -4.44 -8.13 -8.24
C ALA A 109 -4.70 -7.39 -6.92
N ARG A 110 -3.65 -6.98 -6.20
CA ARG A 110 -3.75 -6.18 -4.99
C ARG A 110 -2.87 -4.94 -5.10
N TYR A 111 -3.32 -3.84 -4.50
CA TYR A 111 -2.54 -2.60 -4.45
C TYR A 111 -1.35 -2.69 -3.45
N ASP A 112 -1.17 -3.84 -2.79
CA ASP A 112 -0.07 -4.15 -1.85
C ASP A 112 1.33 -3.89 -2.42
N LEU A 113 1.53 -4.09 -3.71
CA LEU A 113 2.81 -3.77 -4.38
C LEU A 113 3.08 -2.25 -4.40
N MET A 114 2.06 -1.42 -4.55
CA MET A 114 2.19 0.04 -4.47
C MET A 114 2.59 0.47 -3.04
N VAL A 115 1.98 -0.15 -2.02
CA VAL A 115 2.34 0.08 -0.61
C VAL A 115 3.77 -0.39 -0.32
N THR A 116 4.15 -1.55 -0.86
CA THR A 116 5.50 -2.09 -0.72
C THR A 116 6.55 -1.20 -1.36
N ALA A 117 6.24 -0.56 -2.49
CA ALA A 117 7.11 0.42 -3.11
C ALA A 117 7.42 1.60 -2.18
N VAL A 118 6.41 2.13 -1.50
CA VAL A 118 6.58 3.18 -0.47
C VAL A 118 7.43 2.66 0.70
N ALA A 119 7.16 1.44 1.17
CA ALA A 119 7.88 0.85 2.28
C ALA A 119 9.38 0.62 1.98
N VAL A 120 9.71 0.10 0.80
CA VAL A 120 11.09 -0.09 0.35
C VAL A 120 11.79 1.27 0.20
N ALA A 121 11.12 2.25 -0.38
CA ALA A 121 11.65 3.61 -0.45
C ALA A 121 11.92 4.20 0.95
N ALA A 122 11.00 3.98 1.91
CA ALA A 122 11.15 4.43 3.30
C ALA A 122 12.39 3.81 3.96
N LEU A 123 12.58 2.50 3.81
CA LEU A 123 13.74 1.78 4.35
C LEU A 123 15.05 2.30 3.77
N LEU A 124 15.12 2.44 2.44
CA LEU A 124 16.35 2.88 1.76
C LEU A 124 16.69 4.35 2.02
N ALA A 125 15.70 5.24 2.02
CA ALA A 125 15.88 6.65 2.38
C ALA A 125 16.24 6.81 3.88
N GLY A 126 15.63 5.97 4.72
CA GLY A 126 15.74 5.98 6.18
C GLY A 126 17.13 5.74 6.73
N VAL A 127 17.98 5.02 5.99
CA VAL A 127 19.36 4.72 6.39
C VAL A 127 20.14 5.99 6.76
N ARG A 128 19.91 7.09 6.01
CA ARG A 128 20.58 8.38 6.24
C ARG A 128 19.65 9.46 6.76
N ARG A 129 18.33 9.32 6.55
CA ARG A 129 17.34 10.35 6.86
C ARG A 129 16.18 9.76 7.66
N PRO A 130 16.31 9.65 9.00
CA PRO A 130 15.26 9.09 9.85
C PRO A 130 13.90 9.79 9.68
N ARG A 131 13.89 11.11 9.44
CA ARG A 131 12.66 11.87 9.16
C ARG A 131 11.97 11.41 7.86
N ALA A 132 12.73 11.14 6.80
CA ALA A 132 12.17 10.66 5.54
C ALA A 132 11.53 9.28 5.70
N LEU A 133 12.17 8.38 6.48
CA LEU A 133 11.54 7.10 6.86
C LEU A 133 10.24 7.35 7.63
N GLY A 134 10.26 8.25 8.60
CA GLY A 134 9.06 8.63 9.36
C GLY A 134 7.90 9.07 8.48
N ALA A 135 8.15 10.04 7.60
CA ALA A 135 7.14 10.57 6.69
C ALA A 135 6.60 9.50 5.72
N LEU A 136 7.48 8.70 5.12
CA LEU A 136 7.08 7.64 4.18
C LEU A 136 6.38 6.47 4.89
N ALA A 137 6.78 6.12 6.11
CA ALA A 137 6.10 5.12 6.91
C ALA A 137 4.69 5.59 7.30
N ALA A 138 4.51 6.87 7.64
CA ALA A 138 3.20 7.46 7.89
C ALA A 138 2.32 7.52 6.64
N PHE A 139 2.89 7.94 5.50
CA PHE A 139 2.19 7.91 4.21
C PHE A 139 1.76 6.48 3.86
N GLY A 140 2.68 5.51 3.96
CA GLY A 140 2.40 4.09 3.76
C GLY A 140 1.34 3.56 4.72
N ALA A 141 1.37 3.95 5.99
CA ALA A 141 0.38 3.59 7.00
C ALA A 141 -1.03 4.07 6.65
N LEU A 142 -1.14 5.24 5.99
CA LEU A 142 -2.40 5.76 5.48
C LEU A 142 -2.85 5.06 4.18
N LEU A 143 -1.94 4.43 3.42
CA LEU A 143 -2.33 3.55 2.30
C LEU A 143 -2.84 2.19 2.82
N LYS A 144 -2.14 1.64 3.82
CA LYS A 144 -2.43 0.36 4.48
C LYS A 144 -1.70 0.32 5.81
N GLY A 145 -2.23 -0.27 6.87
CA GLY A 145 -1.66 -0.09 8.22
C GLY A 145 -0.21 -0.58 8.42
N TRP A 146 0.24 -1.63 7.73
CA TRP A 146 1.48 -2.35 8.06
C TRP A 146 2.81 -1.57 7.93
N PRO A 147 3.00 -0.56 7.04
CA PRO A 147 4.27 0.18 6.94
C PRO A 147 4.63 0.98 8.19
N VAL A 148 3.70 1.20 9.13
CA VAL A 148 4.02 1.79 10.44
C VAL A 148 5.05 0.97 11.20
N LEU A 149 5.10 -0.35 10.98
CA LEU A 149 6.02 -1.28 11.63
C LEU A 149 7.49 -0.99 11.29
N LEU A 150 7.77 -0.29 10.18
CA LEU A 150 9.12 0.14 9.82
C LEU A 150 9.75 1.05 10.89
N LEU A 151 8.95 1.80 11.64
CA LEU A 151 9.41 2.68 12.72
C LEU A 151 10.06 1.92 13.88
N VAL A 152 9.68 0.65 14.09
CA VAL A 152 10.22 -0.21 15.15
C VAL A 152 11.69 -0.54 14.88
N GLY A 153 12.08 -0.63 13.60
CA GLY A 153 13.46 -0.93 13.19
C GLY A 153 14.45 0.25 13.33
N VAL A 154 13.98 1.44 13.72
CA VAL A 154 14.84 2.64 13.79
C VAL A 154 15.74 2.61 15.02
N ARG A 155 17.04 2.85 14.82
CA ARG A 155 18.06 2.91 15.88
C ARG A 155 17.67 3.87 17.01
N LYS A 156 17.69 3.35 18.24
CA LYS A 156 17.37 4.07 19.48
C LYS A 156 18.12 5.41 19.58
N GLY A 157 17.45 6.40 20.17
CA GLY A 157 18.01 7.73 20.42
C GLY A 157 17.44 8.81 19.50
N ARG A 158 18.30 9.75 19.06
CA ARG A 158 17.91 10.86 18.19
C ARG A 158 17.25 10.42 16.87
N PRO A 159 17.70 9.35 16.18
CA PRO A 159 17.06 8.86 14.96
C PRO A 159 15.62 8.39 15.18
N THR A 160 15.36 7.56 16.20
CA THR A 160 13.99 7.12 16.55
C THR A 160 13.09 8.31 16.83
N ARG A 161 13.52 9.28 17.66
CA ARG A 161 12.72 10.47 17.94
C ARG A 161 12.40 11.25 16.66
N ALA A 162 13.40 11.47 15.80
CA ALA A 162 13.21 12.18 14.54
C ALA A 162 12.25 11.44 13.59
N ALA A 163 12.33 10.11 13.50
CA ALA A 163 11.45 9.30 12.67
C ALA A 163 10.01 9.33 13.19
N TRP A 164 9.80 9.07 14.48
CA TRP A 164 8.46 9.10 15.09
C TRP A 164 7.82 10.48 15.05
N THR A 165 8.56 11.55 15.37
CA THR A 165 8.02 12.91 15.25
C THR A 165 7.63 13.22 13.82
N SER A 166 8.46 12.89 12.83
CA SER A 166 8.12 13.08 11.43
C SER A 166 6.91 12.25 11.01
N ALA A 167 6.79 11.02 11.51
CA ALA A 167 5.66 10.14 11.22
C ALA A 167 4.35 10.71 11.77
N VAL A 168 4.32 11.12 13.03
CA VAL A 168 3.14 11.72 13.67
C VAL A 168 2.71 12.98 12.94
N LEU A 169 3.63 13.90 12.66
CA LEU A 169 3.32 15.14 11.95
C LEU A 169 2.81 14.88 10.52
N SER A 170 3.42 13.93 9.81
CA SER A 170 3.00 13.59 8.44
C SER A 170 1.65 12.90 8.44
N ALA A 171 1.41 11.95 9.35
CA ALA A 171 0.14 11.25 9.49
C ALA A 171 -0.98 12.23 9.84
N ALA A 172 -0.77 13.10 10.83
CA ALA A 172 -1.74 14.11 11.23
C ALA A 172 -2.05 15.09 10.09
N GLY A 173 -1.01 15.62 9.43
CA GLY A 173 -1.17 16.54 8.30
C GLY A 173 -1.92 15.92 7.12
N LEU A 174 -1.55 14.70 6.72
CA LEU A 174 -2.21 13.99 5.63
C LEU A 174 -3.63 13.59 5.98
N ALA A 175 -3.87 13.06 7.19
CA ALA A 175 -5.21 12.70 7.64
C ALA A 175 -6.13 13.92 7.72
N ALA A 176 -5.62 15.06 8.20
CA ALA A 176 -6.35 16.31 8.18
C ALA A 176 -6.64 16.79 6.75
N ALA A 177 -5.66 16.70 5.84
CA ALA A 177 -5.86 17.05 4.44
C ALA A 177 -6.96 16.20 3.78
N PHE A 178 -6.96 14.88 3.99
CA PHE A 178 -8.04 14.02 3.50
C PHE A 178 -9.39 14.39 4.11
N ALA A 179 -9.44 14.62 5.43
CA ALA A 179 -10.67 14.97 6.13
C ALA A 179 -11.28 16.29 5.65
N LEU A 180 -10.44 17.26 5.27
CA LEU A 180 -10.87 18.53 4.70
C LEU A 180 -11.34 18.41 3.25
N TRP A 181 -10.81 17.44 2.49
CA TRP A 181 -11.06 17.33 1.07
C TRP A 181 -12.24 16.41 0.71
N MET A 182 -12.47 15.34 1.49
CA MET A 182 -13.49 14.33 1.18
C MET A 182 -14.28 13.90 2.43
N PRO A 183 -15.61 14.07 2.43
CA PRO A 183 -16.49 13.52 3.46
C PRO A 183 -16.32 11.99 3.59
N GLY A 184 -16.39 11.48 4.82
CA GLY A 184 -16.28 10.04 5.09
C GLY A 184 -14.85 9.50 5.27
N THR A 185 -13.85 10.37 5.31
CA THR A 185 -12.42 10.03 5.47
C THR A 185 -12.14 8.98 6.56
N PHE A 186 -12.88 9.00 7.67
CA PHE A 186 -12.70 8.08 8.79
C PHE A 186 -13.82 7.03 8.95
N ALA A 187 -14.75 6.92 7.99
CA ALA A 187 -15.86 5.96 8.03
C ALA A 187 -15.37 4.50 8.12
N PHE A 188 -14.21 4.21 7.53
CA PHE A 188 -13.56 2.90 7.61
C PHE A 188 -13.33 2.42 9.05
N LEU A 189 -13.20 3.32 10.04
CA LEU A 189 -13.04 2.93 11.45
C LEU A 189 -14.32 2.29 11.99
N ALA A 190 -15.49 2.78 11.58
CA ALA A 190 -16.77 2.17 11.93
C ALA A 190 -16.90 0.80 11.26
N PHE A 191 -16.60 0.70 9.96
CA PHE A 191 -16.65 -0.58 9.24
C PHE A 191 -15.67 -1.62 9.80
N GLN A 192 -14.48 -1.20 10.22
CA GLN A 192 -13.51 -2.06 10.91
C GLN A 192 -14.03 -2.54 12.27
N ARG A 193 -14.70 -1.66 13.02
CA ARG A 193 -15.31 -2.01 14.31
C ARG A 193 -16.46 -3.02 14.14
N ASP A 194 -17.28 -2.85 13.10
CA ASP A 194 -18.52 -3.62 12.91
C ASP A 194 -18.30 -4.95 12.16
N ARG A 195 -17.13 -5.15 11.55
CA ARG A 195 -16.78 -6.38 10.81
C ARG A 195 -16.78 -7.65 11.67
N GLY A 196 -16.64 -7.53 12.99
CA GLY A 196 -16.51 -8.66 13.88
C GLY A 196 -15.16 -9.40 13.72
N THR A 197 -14.95 -10.40 14.57
CA THR A 197 -13.72 -11.19 14.58
C THR A 197 -13.80 -12.29 13.51
N GLU A 198 -12.81 -12.35 12.63
CA GLU A 198 -12.73 -13.41 11.61
C GLU A 198 -12.54 -14.77 12.26
N ILE A 199 -13.26 -15.80 11.78
CA ILE A 199 -13.23 -17.17 12.34
C ILE A 199 -11.84 -17.81 12.30
N GLU A 200 -10.98 -17.36 11.38
CA GLU A 200 -9.61 -17.85 11.23
C GLU A 200 -8.61 -17.08 12.11
N SER A 201 -9.07 -16.04 12.81
CA SER A 201 -8.19 -15.22 13.64
C SER A 201 -7.92 -15.86 15.00
N LEU A 202 -6.78 -15.52 15.61
CA LEU A 202 -6.47 -15.92 16.98
C LEU A 202 -7.53 -15.47 17.99
N GLY A 203 -8.24 -14.37 17.71
CA GLY A 203 -9.32 -13.87 18.56
C GLY A 203 -10.60 -14.69 18.52
N ALA A 204 -10.78 -15.55 17.50
CA ALA A 204 -11.92 -16.46 17.39
C ALA A 204 -11.70 -17.79 18.14
N LEU A 205 -10.52 -18.00 18.72
CA LEU A 205 -10.19 -19.18 19.53
C LEU A 205 -10.67 -19.04 20.99
N VAL A 206 -11.34 -17.93 21.35
CA VAL A 206 -11.68 -17.55 22.74
C VAL A 206 -13.19 -17.55 22.95
#